data_AF-A0A8H6EAV3-F1
#
_entry.id   AF-A0A8H6EAV3-F1
#
_cell.length_a   1.000
_cell.length_b   1.000
_cell.length_c   1.000
_cell.angle_alpha   90.00
_cell.angle_beta   90.00
_cell.angle_gamma   90.00
#
_symmetry.space_group_name_H-M   'P 1'
#
loop_
_entity.id
_entity.type
_entity.pdbx_description
1 polymer ?
#
loop_
_entity_poly.entity_id
_entity_poly.type
_entity_poly.pdbx_seq_one_letter_code
_entity_poly.pdbx_strand_id
1 'polypeptide(L)'
;MHLVCTPVRFAAELLCHVSYEQKSAWDADDWLKTYWKSPEQGAATSVWGVVARGLEGTRGKYSNNCQIASPADPTKRHGPGYATWAYHPDGEANWAKTFELLQLEEE
;
A
#
# COMPACT_ATOMS: atom_id res chain seq x y z
N MET A 1 13.98 6.74 -7.66
CA MET A 1 13.48 5.38 -7.40
C MET A 1 12.35 5.49 -6.39
N HIS A 2 11.13 5.74 -6.88
CA HIS A 2 9.97 5.99 -6.02
C HIS A 2 8.85 5.06 -6.46
N LEU A 3 8.89 3.84 -5.95
CA LEU A 3 7.75 2.92 -5.98
C LEU A 3 6.96 3.16 -4.69
N VAL A 4 5.64 3.27 -4.81
CA VAL A 4 4.77 3.28 -3.64
C VAL A 4 4.50 1.82 -3.29
N CYS A 5 5.18 1.34 -2.26
CA CYS A 5 5.00 -0.01 -1.75
C CYS A 5 3.83 0.00 -0.77
N THR A 6 2.77 -0.75 -1.06
CA THR A 6 1.71 -1.01 -0.10
C THR A 6 2.01 -2.34 0.58
N PRO A 7 2.63 -2.35 1.78
CA PRO A 7 2.76 -3.58 2.53
C PRO A 7 1.36 -4.13 2.80
N VAL A 8 1.16 -5.39 2.44
CA VAL A 8 -0.11 -6.08 2.65
C VAL A 8 -0.37 -6.20 4.14
N ARG A 9 -1.65 -6.22 4.56
CA ARG A 9 -2.03 -6.33 5.97
C ARG A 9 -1.34 -7.52 6.62
N PHE A 10 -0.42 -7.22 7.52
CA PHE A 10 0.12 -8.16 8.50
C PHE A 10 -0.28 -7.67 9.90
N ALA A 11 -0.24 -8.57 10.88
CA ALA A 11 -0.61 -8.35 12.27
C ALA A 11 0.37 -7.39 12.99
N ALA A 12 0.59 -6.19 12.46
CA ALA A 12 1.42 -5.18 13.08
C ALA A 12 0.71 -4.57 14.31
N GLU A 13 1.48 -3.92 15.18
CA GLU A 13 0.96 -3.18 16.34
C GLU A 13 -0.10 -2.13 15.97
N LEU A 14 -0.13 -1.67 14.70
CA LEU A 14 -1.17 -0.78 14.18
C LEU A 14 -2.60 -1.32 14.38
N LEU A 15 -2.80 -2.63 14.39
CA LEU A 15 -4.11 -3.27 14.53
C LEU A 15 -4.44 -3.69 15.97
N CYS A 16 -3.62 -3.33 16.97
CA CYS A 16 -3.77 -3.82 18.34
C CYS A 16 -5.12 -3.42 18.97
N HIS A 17 -5.60 -2.21 18.67
CA HIS A 17 -6.85 -1.64 19.20
C HIS A 17 -8.11 -2.01 18.39
N VAL A 18 -8.00 -2.86 17.36
CA VAL A 18 -9.19 -3.37 16.67
C VAL A 18 -10.04 -4.20 17.64
N SER A 19 -11.36 -4.01 17.60
CA SER A 19 -12.30 -4.71 18.48
C SER A 19 -12.22 -6.23 18.31
N TYR A 20 -12.56 -6.97 19.37
CA TYR A 20 -12.59 -8.43 19.31
C TYR A 20 -13.59 -8.96 18.27
N GLU A 21 -14.76 -8.32 18.15
CA GLU A 21 -15.77 -8.65 17.16
C GLU A 21 -15.21 -8.55 15.73
N GLN A 22 -14.51 -7.45 15.43
CA GLN A 22 -13.93 -7.23 14.11
C GLN A 22 -12.79 -8.19 13.80
N LYS A 23 -11.95 -8.53 14.80
CA LYS A 23 -10.91 -9.56 14.68
C LYS A 23 -11.52 -10.92 14.37
N SER A 24 -12.56 -11.31 15.12
CA SER A 24 -13.28 -12.58 14.91
C SER A 24 -13.94 -12.66 13.54
N ALA A 25 -14.50 -11.54 13.05
CA ALA A 25 -15.06 -11.47 11.70
C ALA A 25 -14.01 -11.65 10.60
N TRP A 26 -12.80 -11.13 10.79
CA TRP A 26 -11.69 -11.35 9.86
C TRP A 26 -11.16 -12.78 9.90
N ASP A 27 -11.06 -13.37 11.09
CA ASP A 27 -10.66 -14.77 11.26
C ASP A 27 -11.70 -15.73 10.65
N ALA A 28 -12.96 -15.34 10.57
CA ALA A 28 -14.01 -16.14 9.92
C ALA A 28 -13.97 -16.07 8.38
N ASP A 29 -13.25 -15.10 7.79
CA ASP A 29 -13.18 -14.90 6.34
C ASP A 29 -11.97 -15.66 5.76
N ASP A 30 -12.27 -16.72 4.99
CA ASP A 30 -11.25 -17.58 4.41
C ASP A 30 -10.38 -16.88 3.35
N TRP A 31 -10.93 -15.90 2.63
CA TRP A 31 -10.13 -15.11 1.70
C TRP A 31 -9.14 -14.23 2.47
N LEU A 32 -9.59 -13.57 3.54
CA LEU A 32 -8.71 -12.75 4.39
C LEU A 32 -7.59 -13.58 5.01
N LYS A 33 -7.87 -14.78 5.54
CA LYS A 33 -6.83 -15.67 6.08
C LYS A 33 -5.69 -15.93 5.09
N THR A 34 -6.02 -16.16 3.81
CA THR A 34 -5.01 -16.39 2.76
C THR A 34 -4.29 -15.11 2.33
N TYR A 35 -4.92 -13.95 2.52
CA TYR A 35 -4.39 -12.66 2.13
C TYR A 35 -3.51 -12.02 3.21
N TRP A 36 -3.72 -12.37 4.48
CA TRP A 36 -2.88 -11.92 5.59
C TRP A 36 -1.45 -12.42 5.44
N LYS A 37 -0.51 -11.53 5.74
CA LYS A 37 0.92 -11.81 5.61
C LYS A 37 1.61 -11.87 6.97
N SER A 38 2.70 -12.61 7.03
CA SER A 38 3.72 -12.43 8.08
C SER A 38 4.46 -11.09 7.89
N PRO A 39 5.14 -10.58 8.93
CA PRO A 39 5.99 -9.39 8.82
C PRO A 39 7.03 -9.50 7.69
N GLU A 40 7.67 -10.66 7.54
CA GLU A 40 8.69 -10.90 6.52
C GLU A 40 8.09 -10.84 5.11
N GLN A 41 6.92 -11.46 4.91
CA GLN A 41 6.20 -11.40 3.64
C GLN A 41 5.66 -9.99 3.33
N GLY A 42 5.36 -9.19 4.36
CA GLY A 42 4.98 -7.78 4.22
C GLY A 42 6.16 -6.91 3.76
N ALA A 43 7.33 -7.12 4.35
CA ALA A 43 8.56 -6.40 4.02
C ALA A 43 9.15 -6.79 2.65
N ALA A 44 8.89 -8.02 2.18
CA ALA A 44 9.42 -8.54 0.93
C ALA A 44 9.15 -7.65 -0.29
N THR A 45 8.00 -6.97 -0.36
CA THR A 45 7.67 -6.10 -1.50
C THR A 45 8.56 -4.86 -1.54
N SER A 46 8.93 -4.30 -0.38
CA SER A 46 9.87 -3.18 -0.32
C SER A 46 11.27 -3.62 -0.74
N VAL A 47 11.72 -4.78 -0.28
CA VAL A 47 13.01 -5.36 -0.70
C VAL A 47 13.01 -5.59 -2.22
N TRP A 48 11.97 -6.22 -2.76
CA TRP A 48 11.81 -6.44 -4.20
C TRP A 48 11.82 -5.13 -4.99
N GLY A 49 11.05 -4.13 -4.55
CA GLY A 49 11.00 -2.80 -5.16
C GLY A 49 12.37 -2.11 -5.18
N VAL A 50 13.26 -2.49 -4.24
CA VAL A 50 14.61 -1.95 -4.14
C VAL A 50 15.61 -2.68 -5.04
N VAL A 51 15.56 -4.01 -5.07
CA VAL A 51 16.64 -4.84 -5.65
C VAL A 51 16.30 -5.41 -7.03
N ALA A 52 15.05 -5.33 -7.48
CA ALA A 52 14.63 -5.91 -8.74
C ALA A 52 15.19 -5.12 -9.93
N ARG A 53 16.10 -5.74 -10.68
CA ARG A 53 16.68 -5.18 -11.92
C ARG A 53 15.63 -4.77 -12.95
N GLY A 54 14.53 -5.51 -13.05
CA GLY A 54 13.43 -5.19 -13.97
C GLY A 54 12.66 -3.91 -13.63
N LEU A 55 12.94 -3.28 -12.47
CA LEU A 55 12.34 -2.01 -12.06
C LEU A 55 13.28 -0.82 -12.22
N GLU A 56 14.51 -1.04 -12.71
CA GLU A 56 15.43 0.07 -13.00
C GLU A 56 14.79 1.02 -14.02
N GLY A 57 14.84 2.33 -13.74
CA GLY A 57 14.16 3.36 -14.54
C GLY A 57 12.64 3.44 -14.34
N THR A 58 12.02 2.52 -13.61
CA THR A 58 10.58 2.55 -13.31
C THR A 58 10.32 3.38 -12.05
N ARG A 59 9.38 4.33 -12.14
CA ARG A 59 8.98 5.20 -11.02
C ARG A 59 7.47 5.45 -11.02
N GLY A 60 6.94 5.90 -9.88
CA GLY A 60 5.54 6.27 -9.74
C GLY A 60 4.60 5.07 -9.92
N LYS A 61 5.05 3.85 -9.65
CA LYS A 61 4.20 2.66 -9.73
C LYS A 61 3.82 2.19 -8.33
N TYR A 62 2.57 1.79 -8.16
CA TYR A 62 2.14 1.05 -6.98
C TYR A 62 2.65 -0.38 -7.08
N SER A 63 3.15 -0.91 -5.97
CA SER A 63 3.64 -2.29 -5.88
C SER A 63 3.04 -2.98 -4.67
N ASN A 64 2.66 -4.25 -4.87
CA ASN A 64 2.07 -5.12 -3.86
C ASN A 64 2.45 -6.56 -4.21
N ASN A 65 2.83 -7.37 -3.22
CA ASN A 65 3.11 -8.80 -3.40
C ASN A 65 4.25 -9.06 -4.40
N CYS A 66 5.33 -8.29 -4.31
CA CYS A 66 6.50 -8.38 -5.19
C CYS A 66 6.15 -8.26 -6.69
N GLN A 67 5.14 -7.46 -7.02
CA GLN A 67 4.74 -7.15 -8.39
C GLN A 67 4.22 -5.72 -8.48
N ILE A 68 4.15 -5.19 -9.71
CA ILE A 68 3.43 -3.94 -9.97
C ILE A 68 1.93 -4.19 -9.82
N ALA A 69 1.28 -3.38 -9.01
CA ALA A 69 -0.14 -3.52 -8.71
C ALA A 69 -1.00 -3.09 -9.90
N SER A 70 -2.14 -3.76 -10.09
CA SER A 70 -3.21 -3.33 -11.00
C SER A 70 -4.20 -2.41 -10.27
N PRO A 71 -5.10 -1.71 -10.98
CA PRO A 71 -6.22 -1.05 -10.33
C PRO A 71 -7.00 -2.01 -9.43
N ALA A 72 -7.39 -1.53 -8.25
CA ALA A 72 -8.25 -2.27 -7.33
C ALA A 72 -9.66 -2.40 -7.90
N ASP A 73 -10.30 -3.54 -7.61
CA ASP A 73 -11.72 -3.75 -7.91
C ASP A 73 -12.58 -2.87 -6.98
N PRO A 74 -13.32 -1.87 -7.51
CA PRO A 74 -14.09 -0.96 -6.68
C PRO A 74 -15.28 -1.63 -5.99
N THR A 75 -15.68 -2.83 -6.42
CA THR A 75 -16.77 -3.59 -5.79
C THR A 75 -16.32 -4.34 -4.54
N LYS A 76 -15.02 -4.48 -4.34
CA LYS A 76 -14.45 -5.21 -3.20
C LYS A 76 -14.03 -4.25 -2.11
N ARG A 77 -14.47 -4.53 -0.88
CA ARG A 77 -14.03 -3.80 0.32
C ARG A 77 -12.55 -4.03 0.62
N HIS A 78 -12.04 -5.22 0.32
CA HIS A 78 -10.65 -5.62 0.55
C HIS A 78 -10.10 -6.31 -0.70
N GLY A 79 -8.84 -6.05 -1.03
CA GLY A 79 -8.24 -6.60 -2.24
C GLY A 79 -6.88 -6.01 -2.54
N PRO A 80 -6.10 -6.64 -3.43
CA PRO A 80 -4.91 -6.03 -3.98
C PRO A 80 -5.29 -4.90 -4.95
N GLY A 81 -4.33 -4.03 -5.21
CA GLY A 81 -4.43 -2.97 -6.19
C GLY A 81 -4.42 -1.57 -5.60
N TYR A 82 -4.43 -0.58 -6.48
CA TYR A 82 -4.50 0.84 -6.13
C TYR A 82 -5.84 1.44 -6.54
N ALA A 83 -6.31 2.45 -5.80
CA ALA A 83 -7.56 3.13 -6.16
C ALA A 83 -7.43 3.84 -7.51
N THR A 84 -8.49 3.87 -8.32
CA THR A 84 -8.44 4.46 -9.68
C THR A 84 -8.02 5.93 -9.71
N TRP A 85 -8.29 6.67 -8.63
CA TRP A 85 -7.87 8.06 -8.45
C TRP A 85 -6.42 8.24 -7.96
N ALA A 86 -5.68 7.15 -7.69
CA ALA A 86 -4.33 7.24 -7.14
C ALA A 86 -3.30 7.91 -8.07
N TYR A 87 -3.62 8.04 -9.36
CA TYR A 87 -2.83 8.76 -10.37
C TYR A 87 -3.49 10.06 -10.83
N HIS A 88 -4.51 10.54 -10.13
CA HIS A 88 -5.23 11.75 -10.53
C HIS A 88 -4.36 12.99 -10.27
N PRO A 89 -4.20 13.90 -11.24
CA PRO A 89 -3.33 15.08 -11.11
C PRO A 89 -3.74 15.99 -9.95
N ASP A 90 -5.02 16.07 -9.62
CA ASP A 90 -5.51 16.86 -8.47
C ASP A 90 -4.91 16.40 -7.12
N GLY A 91 -4.43 15.16 -7.02
CA GLY A 91 -3.72 14.68 -5.84
C GLY A 91 -2.39 15.40 -5.60
N GLU A 92 -1.78 15.96 -6.66
CA GLU A 92 -0.56 16.77 -6.59
C GLU A 92 -0.81 18.15 -5.94
N ALA A 93 -2.06 18.63 -5.88
CA ALA A 93 -2.38 19.87 -5.16
C ALA A 93 -2.07 19.78 -3.66
N ASN A 94 -2.05 18.55 -3.10
CA ASN A 94 -1.64 18.32 -1.71
C ASN A 94 -0.12 18.53 -1.50
N TRP A 95 0.69 18.48 -2.55
CA TRP A 95 2.13 18.70 -2.46
C TRP A 95 2.44 20.14 -2.08
N ALA A 96 1.89 21.11 -2.82
CA ALA A 96 2.04 22.53 -2.51
C ALA A 96 1.54 22.86 -1.08
N LYS A 97 0.42 22.25 -0.68
CA LYS A 97 -0.11 22.41 0.70
C LYS A 97 0.82 21.83 1.75
N THR A 98 1.56 20.77 1.44
CA THR A 98 2.55 20.17 2.35
C THR A 98 3.72 21.12 2.60
N PHE A 99 4.23 21.79 1.56
CA PHE A 99 5.29 22.81 1.71
C PHE A 99 4.82 24.00 2.56
N GLU A 100 3.58 24.47 2.33
CA GLU A 100 2.97 25.52 3.16
C GLU A 100 2.91 25.12 4.65
N LEU A 101 2.43 23.89 4.94
CA LEU A 101 2.28 23.38 6.31
C LEU A 101 3.62 23.16 7.01
N LEU A 102 4.64 22.72 6.26
CA LEU A 102 5.98 22.48 6.78
C LEU A 102 6.85 23.74 6.78
N GLN A 103 6.35 24.86 6.26
CA GLN A 103 7.08 26.12 6.11
C GLN A 103 8.37 25.94 5.30
N LEU A 104 8.29 25.16 4.23
CA LEU A 104 9.39 24.90 3.29
C LEU A 104 9.18 25.68 1.99
N GLU A 105 10.28 26.03 1.32
CA GLU A 105 10.25 26.57 -0.04
C GLU A 105 10.33 25.42 -1.05
N GLU A 106 9.57 25.49 -2.14
CA GLU A 106 9.75 24.56 -3.27
C GLU A 106 11.08 24.86 -3.98
N GLU A 107 11.94 23.85 -4.13
CA GLU A 107 13.16 23.90 -4.94
C GLU A 107 12.90 23.65 -6.43
#